data_AF-A0A1S8TVD5-F1
#
_entry.id   AF-A0A1S8TVD5-F1
#
_cell.length_a   1.000
_cell.length_b   1.000
_cell.length_c   1.000
_cell.angle_alpha   90.00
_cell.angle_beta   90.00
_cell.angle_gamma   90.00
#
_symmetry.space_group_name_H-M   'P 1'
#
loop_
_entity.id
_entity.type
_entity.pdbx_description
1 polymer ?
#
loop_
_entity_poly.entity_id
_entity_poly.type
_entity_poly.pdbx_seq_one_letter_code
_entity_poly.pdbx_strand_id
1 'polypeptide(L)'
;MIKLNFYFELDERLEIAVDEDGNFGKAYVCCSMEVEKEPTANQTQKIESIYRKLVAKQINGFIDFITPITQEEYKQNVDED
;
A
#
# COMPACT_ATOMS: atom_id res chain seq x y z
N MET A 1 5.97 20.80 8.14
CA MET A 1 6.27 19.41 7.73
C MET A 1 5.29 19.02 6.64
N ILE A 2 5.75 18.29 5.63
CA ILE A 2 4.96 17.82 4.49
C ILE A 2 4.65 16.35 4.74
N LYS A 3 3.39 15.94 4.59
CA LYS A 3 2.97 14.54 4.71
C LYS A 3 2.93 13.90 3.33
N LEU A 4 3.67 12.80 3.17
CA LEU A 4 3.62 11.95 1.98
C LEU A 4 2.84 10.68 2.31
N ASN A 5 2.02 10.23 1.37
CA ASN A 5 1.27 8.99 1.48
C ASN A 5 1.55 8.11 0.26
N PHE A 6 1.74 6.83 0.51
CA PHE A 6 1.93 5.80 -0.52
C PHE A 6 0.86 4.73 -0.31
N TYR A 7 0.08 4.46 -1.35
CA TYR A 7 -1.07 3.57 -1.28
C TYR A 7 -0.76 2.30 -2.07
N PHE A 8 -1.14 1.15 -1.51
CA PHE A 8 -0.93 -0.14 -2.18
C PHE A 8 -2.19 -1.01 -2.08
N GLU A 9 -2.51 -1.66 -3.19
CA GLU A 9 -3.38 -2.83 -3.24
C GLU A 9 -2.53 -4.08 -2.98
N LEU A 10 -3.03 -4.95 -2.11
CA LEU A 10 -2.45 -6.23 -1.78
C LEU A 10 -3.40 -7.31 -2.30
N ASP A 11 -2.89 -8.15 -3.18
CA ASP A 11 -3.64 -9.20 -3.87
C ASP A 11 -4.15 -10.28 -2.89
N GLU A 12 -5.30 -10.89 -3.20
CA GLU A 12 -5.91 -11.98 -2.43
C GLU A 12 -4.98 -13.19 -2.22
N ARG A 13 -4.04 -13.43 -3.16
CA ARG A 13 -3.02 -14.49 -3.05
C ARG A 13 -2.05 -14.30 -1.89
N LEU A 14 -2.06 -13.14 -1.24
CA LEU A 14 -1.32 -12.90 0.00
C LEU A 14 -2.03 -13.47 1.23
N GLU A 15 -3.30 -13.88 1.11
CA GLU A 15 -4.07 -14.55 2.17
C GLU A 15 -4.13 -13.76 3.49
N ILE A 16 -4.11 -12.43 3.39
CA ILE A 16 -4.02 -11.48 4.51
C ILE A 16 -5.37 -10.95 4.98
N ALA A 17 -6.41 -11.05 4.16
CA ALA A 17 -7.77 -10.66 4.48
C ALA A 17 -8.72 -11.81 4.12
N VAL A 18 -9.63 -12.13 5.03
CA VAL A 18 -10.61 -13.21 4.89
C VAL A 18 -11.98 -12.65 5.20
N ASP A 19 -12.96 -12.92 4.33
CA ASP A 19 -14.35 -12.54 4.53
C ASP A 19 -15.08 -13.48 5.52
N GLU A 20 -16.36 -13.22 5.78
CA GLU A 20 -17.18 -14.02 6.70
C GLU A 20 -17.41 -15.47 6.21
N ASP A 21 -17.26 -15.71 4.91
CA ASP A 21 -17.46 -17.01 4.26
C ASP A 21 -16.15 -17.82 4.11
N GLY A 22 -15.01 -17.24 4.49
CA GLY A 22 -13.70 -17.87 4.43
C GLY A 22 -12.96 -17.69 3.10
N ASN A 23 -13.41 -16.78 2.23
CA ASN A 23 -12.71 -16.46 0.98
C ASN A 23 -11.65 -15.39 1.23
N PHE A 24 -10.53 -15.51 0.51
CA PHE A 24 -9.48 -14.50 0.54
C PHE A 24 -9.89 -13.28 -0.27
N GLY A 25 -9.74 -12.11 0.35
CA GLY A 25 -10.01 -10.82 -0.28
C GLY A 25 -8.73 -10.04 -0.55
N LYS A 26 -8.86 -9.00 -1.37
CA LYS A 26 -7.84 -7.95 -1.48
C LYS A 26 -7.76 -7.17 -0.16
N ALA A 27 -6.60 -6.59 0.11
CA ALA A 27 -6.42 -5.62 1.17
C ALA A 27 -5.79 -4.34 0.64
N TYR A 28 -5.99 -3.23 1.35
CA TYR A 28 -5.47 -1.93 0.95
C TYR A 28 -4.69 -1.33 2.12
N VAL A 29 -3.52 -0.77 1.84
CA VAL A 29 -2.67 -0.15 2.86
C VAL A 29 -2.21 1.24 2.44
N CYS A 30 -2.15 2.14 3.42
CA CYS A 30 -1.58 3.47 3.29
C CYS A 30 -0.34 3.58 4.19
N CYS A 31 0.82 3.87 3.59
CA CYS A 31 2.03 4.21 4.31
C CYS A 31 2.23 5.72 4.30
N SER A 32 2.24 6.33 5.49
CA SER A 32 2.49 7.77 5.65
C SER A 32 3.89 8.06 6.18
N MET A 33 4.49 9.17 5.74
CA MET A 33 5.68 9.73 6.35
C MET A 33 5.65 11.25 6.36
N GLU A 34 6.39 11.83 7.30
CA GLU A 34 6.58 13.28 7.39
C GLU A 34 7.99 13.65 6.93
N VAL A 35 8.08 14.68 6.09
CA VAL A 35 9.35 15.20 5.57
C VAL A 35 9.42 16.71 5.78
N GLU A 36 10.63 17.23 5.98
CA GLU A 36 10.85 18.67 6.08
C GLU A 36 10.82 19.39 4.73
N LYS A 37 11.13 18.65 3.65
CA LYS A 37 11.22 19.16 2.28
C LYS A 37 10.57 18.18 1.31
N GLU A 38 9.94 18.73 0.27
CA GLU A 38 9.32 17.92 -0.78
C GLU A 38 10.40 17.15 -1.56
N PRO A 39 10.26 15.82 -1.70
CA PRO A 39 11.18 15.04 -2.50
C PRO A 39 10.99 15.31 -4.00
N THR A 40 12.07 15.16 -4.76
CA THR A 40 11.99 15.09 -6.23
C THR A 40 11.21 13.84 -6.67
N ALA A 41 10.67 13.83 -7.89
CA ALA A 41 9.96 12.67 -8.43
C ALA A 41 10.75 11.35 -8.34
N ASN A 42 12.07 11.38 -8.61
CA ASN A 42 12.94 10.21 -8.48
C ASN A 42 13.10 9.75 -7.02
N GLN A 43 13.16 10.68 -6.06
CA GLN A 43 13.18 10.33 -4.64
C GLN A 43 11.84 9.73 -4.21
N THR A 44 10.72 10.29 -4.64
CA THR A 44 9.37 9.76 -4.37
C THR A 44 9.23 8.33 -4.87
N GLN A 45 9.63 8.04 -6.11
CA GLN A 45 9.60 6.67 -6.67
C GLN A 45 10.48 5.68 -5.89
N LYS A 46 11.66 6.12 -5.43
CA LYS A 46 12.54 5.28 -4.60
C LYS A 46 11.92 5.01 -3.23
N ILE A 47 11.31 6.01 -2.62
CA ILE A 47 10.62 5.88 -1.32
C ILE A 47 9.43 4.93 -1.46
N GLU A 48 8.61 5.09 -2.51
CA GLU A 48 7.49 4.19 -2.81
C GLU A 48 7.96 2.74 -2.97
N SER A 49 9.04 2.51 -3.73
CA SER A 49 9.63 1.17 -3.90
C SER A 49 10.13 0.58 -2.57
N ILE A 50 10.68 1.41 -1.68
CA ILE A 50 11.09 0.98 -0.34
C ILE A 50 9.88 0.59 0.50
N TYR A 51 8.81 1.40 0.52
CA TYR A 51 7.58 1.07 1.24
C TYR A 51 6.95 -0.22 0.73
N ARG A 52 6.89 -0.40 -0.60
CA ARG A 52 6.41 -1.66 -1.21
C ARG A 52 7.18 -2.88 -0.70
N LYS A 53 8.51 -2.79 -0.61
CA LYS A 53 9.37 -3.85 -0.04
C LYS A 53 9.14 -4.06 1.46
N LEU A 54 8.93 -2.99 2.21
CA LEU A 54 8.67 -3.06 3.65
C LEU A 54 7.33 -3.74 3.93
N VAL A 55 6.27 -3.39 3.18
CA VAL A 55 4.96 -4.05 3.27
C VAL A 55 5.11 -5.55 2.98
N ALA A 56 5.76 -5.93 1.87
CA ALA A 56 6.02 -7.33 1.53
C ALA A 56 6.70 -8.09 2.67
N LYS A 57 7.75 -7.50 3.26
CA LYS A 57 8.47 -8.10 4.38
C LYS A 57 7.60 -8.21 5.63
N GLN A 58 6.80 -7.19 5.93
CA GLN A 58 5.97 -7.16 7.14
C GLN A 58 4.88 -8.24 7.12
N ILE A 59 4.32 -8.53 5.95
CA ILE A 59 3.28 -9.56 5.76
C ILE A 59 3.85 -10.92 5.37
N ASN A 60 5.19 -11.09 5.32
CA ASN A 60 5.87 -12.27 4.79
C ASN A 60 5.39 -12.67 3.37
N GLY A 61 5.01 -11.68 2.56
CA GLY A 61 4.43 -11.85 1.23
C GLY A 61 5.42 -11.57 0.10
N PHE A 62 4.99 -11.92 -1.12
CA PHE A 62 5.75 -11.60 -2.33
C PHE A 62 5.45 -10.19 -2.81
N ILE A 63 6.51 -9.42 -3.12
CA ILE A 63 6.39 -8.04 -3.59
C ILE A 63 5.57 -7.91 -4.88
N ASP A 64 5.56 -8.95 -5.72
CA ASP A 64 4.84 -8.99 -6.99
C ASP A 64 3.31 -8.95 -6.82
N PHE A 65 2.83 -9.24 -5.61
CA PHE A 65 1.42 -9.17 -5.22
C PHE A 65 1.02 -7.87 -4.53
N ILE A 66 1.91 -6.87 -4.55
CA ILE A 66 1.67 -5.54 -3.98
C ILE A 66 1.77 -4.53 -5.11
N THR A 67 0.68 -3.82 -5.39
CA THR A 67 0.59 -2.88 -6.52
C THR A 67 0.42 -1.47 -5.98
N PRO A 68 1.28 -0.51 -6.37
CA PRO A 68 1.03 0.90 -6.07
C PRO A 68 -0.26 1.36 -6.74
N ILE A 69 -1.10 2.07 -5.98
CA ILE A 69 -2.37 2.62 -6.46
C ILE A 69 -2.46 4.12 -6.12
N THR A 70 -3.41 4.81 -6.74
CA THR A 70 -3.70 6.21 -6.42
C THR A 70 -4.47 6.34 -5.10
N GLN A 71 -4.46 7.56 -4.53
CA GLN A 71 -5.31 7.88 -3.38
C GLN A 71 -6.80 7.69 -3.66
N GLU A 72 -7.23 7.96 -4.90
CA GLU A 72 -8.63 7.81 -5.31
C GLU A 72 -9.05 6.34 -5.30
N GLU A 73 -8.25 5.46 -5.92
CA GLU A 73 -8.46 4.01 -5.89
C GLU A 73 -8.47 3.48 -4.45
N TYR A 74 -7.55 3.94 -3.59
CA TYR A 74 -7.55 3.56 -2.18
C TYR A 74 -8.85 3.94 -1.47
N LYS A 75 -9.32 5.19 -1.65
CA LYS A 75 -10.56 5.65 -1.00
C LYS A 75 -11.79 4.91 -1.50
N GLN A 76 -11.90 4.66 -2.79
CA GLN A 76 -13.02 3.91 -3.37
C GLN A 76 -13.16 2.51 -2.79
N ASN A 77 -12.05 1.89 -2.34
CA ASN A 77 -12.06 0.53 -1.81
C ASN A 77 -12.02 0.45 -0.27
N VAL A 78 -11.82 1.57 0.43
CA VAL A 78 -11.73 1.61 1.90
C VAL A 78 -12.86 2.44 2.53
N ASP A 79 -13.44 3.41 1.80
CA ASP A 79 -14.58 4.20 2.25
C ASP A 79 -15.95 3.57 1.86
N GLU A 80 -15.97 2.36 1.29
CA GLU A 80 -17.20 1.54 1.21
C GLU A 80 -17.51 0.91 2.59
N ASP A 81 -17.93 1.76 3.53
CA ASP A 81 -18.59 1.41 4.80
C ASP A 81 -19.80 2.35 5.04
#